data_AF-A0A3B0ZUD3-F1
#
_entry.id   AF-A0A3B0ZUD3-F1
#
_cell.length_a   1.000
_cell.length_b   1.000
_cell.length_c   1.000
_cell.angle_alpha   90.00
_cell.angle_beta   90.00
_cell.angle_gamma   90.00
#
_symmetry.space_group_name_H-M   'P 1'
#
loop_
_entity.id
_entity.type
_entity.pdbx_description
1 polymer ?
#
loop_
_entity_poly.entity_id
_entity_poly.type
_entity_poly.pdbx_seq_one_letter_code
_entity_poly.pdbx_strand_id
1 'polypeptide(L)'
;MVKPGDFYVSIVDLFAILLPGAVAAALLLAAVGNDIPGEIISLPDSTFGLWVAFIIAAYLIGHVIFLLGSFLDGRFESLRKWRLEQGAISAVDNDQLYFAVQILKNKIFDDELTPAPLNNFQWVKSVLVQEKPNAIAEVNRLEADSKFFRSLSVISFLSIFLIGFNTNDLIGIILIVITIMCFLRYYERRLKSNTLAYLHLLTFYRLNGLTNLQM
;
A
#
# COMPACT_ATOMS: atom_id res chain seq x y z
N MET A 1 4.67 -19.53 19.24
CA MET A 1 3.21 -19.31 19.08
C MET A 1 3.03 -18.11 18.17
N VAL A 2 2.23 -18.25 17.11
CA VAL A 2 1.86 -17.12 16.23
C VAL A 2 1.04 -16.14 17.05
N LYS A 3 1.43 -14.86 17.10
CA LYS A 3 0.64 -13.85 17.81
C LYS A 3 -0.60 -13.55 16.96
N PRO A 4 -1.79 -13.35 17.53
CA PRO A 4 -3.00 -13.04 16.77
C PRO A 4 -2.85 -11.86 15.78
N GLY A 5 -1.97 -10.90 16.10
CA GLY A 5 -1.64 -9.79 15.22
C GLY A 5 -0.90 -10.17 13.93
N ASP A 6 -0.05 -11.21 13.95
CA ASP A 6 0.69 -11.65 12.77
C ASP A 6 -0.25 -12.26 11.73
N PHE A 7 -1.24 -13.04 12.18
CA PHE A 7 -2.29 -13.61 11.34
C PHE A 7 -3.17 -12.54 10.68
N TYR A 8 -3.53 -11.50 11.43
CA TYR A 8 -4.32 -10.39 10.92
C TYR A 8 -3.61 -9.63 9.80
N VAL A 9 -2.30 -9.36 9.95
CA VAL A 9 -1.51 -8.67 8.92
C VAL A 9 -1.42 -9.49 7.63
N SER A 10 -1.21 -10.80 7.74
CA SER A 10 -1.17 -11.69 6.57
C SER A 10 -2.50 -11.75 5.80
N ILE A 11 -3.64 -11.76 6.51
CA ILE A 11 -4.95 -11.73 5.87
C ILE A 11 -5.18 -10.41 5.14
N VAL A 12 -4.79 -9.31 5.76
CA VAL A 12 -4.99 -7.99 5.18
C VAL A 12 -4.11 -7.81 3.93
N ASP A 13 -2.86 -8.28 3.94
CA ASP A 13 -1.99 -8.30 2.75
C ASP A 13 -2.56 -9.21 1.65
N LEU A 14 -3.18 -10.34 2.00
CA LEU A 14 -3.90 -11.19 1.04
C LEU A 14 -5.04 -10.42 0.37
N PHE A 15 -5.88 -9.71 1.14
CA PHE A 15 -6.99 -8.93 0.59
C PHE A 15 -6.52 -7.72 -0.21
N ALA A 16 -5.39 -7.10 0.14
CA ALA A 16 -4.80 -6.01 -0.64
C ALA A 16 -4.36 -6.43 -2.05
N ILE A 17 -4.22 -7.73 -2.31
CA ILE A 17 -3.91 -8.32 -3.61
C ILE A 17 -5.17 -8.91 -4.23
N LEU A 18 -5.86 -9.79 -3.51
CA LEU A 18 -6.98 -10.58 -4.01
C LEU A 18 -8.19 -9.73 -4.37
N LEU A 19 -8.57 -8.75 -3.53
CA LEU A 19 -9.78 -7.95 -3.77
C LEU A 19 -9.63 -7.03 -5.00
N PRO A 20 -8.55 -6.25 -5.16
CA PRO A 20 -8.29 -5.55 -6.41
C PRO A 20 -8.23 -6.49 -7.61
N GLY A 21 -7.59 -7.64 -7.45
CA GLY A 21 -7.52 -8.67 -8.49
C GLY A 21 -8.90 -9.20 -8.93
N ALA A 22 -9.81 -9.43 -7.99
CA ALA A 22 -11.17 -9.87 -8.27
C ALA A 22 -11.97 -8.80 -9.02
N VAL A 23 -11.83 -7.53 -8.64
CA VAL A 23 -12.44 -6.40 -9.35
C VAL A 23 -11.88 -6.31 -10.78
N ALA A 24 -10.57 -6.41 -10.95
CA ALA A 24 -9.92 -6.39 -12.26
C ALA A 24 -10.36 -7.57 -13.15
N ALA A 25 -10.44 -8.78 -12.59
CA ALA A 25 -10.91 -9.97 -13.30
C ALA A 25 -12.37 -9.81 -13.78
N ALA A 26 -13.25 -9.28 -12.92
CA ALA A 26 -14.64 -9.00 -13.29
C ALA A 26 -14.75 -7.94 -14.39
N LEU A 27 -13.94 -6.88 -14.32
CA LEU A 27 -13.91 -5.84 -15.34
C LEU A 27 -13.36 -6.33 -16.68
N LEU A 28 -12.32 -7.17 -16.66
CA LEU A 28 -11.79 -7.81 -17.86
C LEU A 28 -12.82 -8.74 -18.50
N LEU A 29 -13.53 -9.53 -17.71
CA LEU A 29 -14.62 -10.36 -18.22
C LEU A 29 -15.73 -9.51 -18.85
N ALA A 30 -16.10 -8.39 -18.23
CA ALA A 30 -17.09 -7.47 -18.77
C ALA A 30 -16.61 -6.76 -20.05
N ALA A 31 -15.32 -6.45 -20.16
CA ALA A 31 -14.75 -5.74 -21.30
C ALA A 31 -14.47 -6.66 -22.50
N VAL A 32 -14.00 -7.88 -22.26
CA VAL A 32 -13.66 -8.86 -23.31
C VAL A 32 -14.88 -9.70 -23.69
N GLY A 33 -15.89 -9.81 -22.81
CA GLY A 33 -17.10 -10.59 -23.08
C GLY A 33 -16.77 -12.06 -23.38
N ASN A 34 -17.34 -12.60 -24.46
CA ASN A 34 -17.12 -13.97 -24.92
C ASN A 34 -15.96 -14.09 -25.93
N ASP A 35 -15.21 -13.02 -26.19
CA ASP A 35 -14.15 -13.03 -27.22
C ASP A 35 -12.84 -13.68 -26.75
N ILE A 36 -12.84 -14.29 -25.56
CA ILE A 36 -11.73 -15.13 -25.09
C ILE A 36 -11.74 -16.41 -25.93
N PRO A 37 -10.69 -16.71 -26.71
CA PRO A 37 -10.66 -17.90 -27.54
C PRO A 37 -10.76 -19.15 -26.65
N GLY A 38 -11.86 -19.90 -26.78
CA GLY A 38 -12.08 -21.14 -26.02
C GLY A 38 -11.03 -22.22 -26.25
N GLU A 39 -10.20 -22.07 -27.28
CA GLU A 39 -9.08 -22.95 -27.59
C GLU A 39 -7.87 -22.78 -26.66
N ILE A 40 -7.75 -21.66 -25.94
CA ILE A 40 -6.58 -21.35 -25.10
C ILE A 40 -6.79 -21.83 -23.66
N ILE A 41 -8.04 -21.83 -23.17
CA ILE A 41 -8.36 -22.14 -21.77
C ILE A 41 -9.60 -23.03 -21.71
N SER A 42 -9.41 -24.31 -21.36
CA SER A 42 -10.49 -25.20 -20.98
C SER A 42 -10.99 -24.84 -19.57
N LEU A 43 -12.10 -24.11 -19.50
CA LEU A 43 -12.74 -23.76 -18.22
C LEU A 43 -13.44 -24.99 -17.61
N PRO A 44 -13.47 -25.12 -16.28
CA PRO A 44 -14.23 -26.19 -15.63
C PRO A 44 -15.73 -26.06 -15.89
N ASP A 45 -16.42 -27.18 -16.16
CA ASP A 45 -17.88 -27.19 -16.34
C ASP A 45 -18.64 -27.01 -15.02
N SER A 46 -18.01 -27.36 -13.90
CA SER A 46 -18.63 -27.25 -12.58
C SER A 46 -18.60 -25.81 -12.06
N THR A 47 -19.70 -25.36 -11.46
CA THR A 47 -19.79 -24.04 -10.80
C THR A 47 -18.69 -23.86 -9.76
N PHE A 48 -18.37 -24.91 -9.00
CA PHE A 48 -17.27 -24.88 -8.03
C PHE A 48 -15.91 -24.66 -8.71
N GLY A 49 -15.64 -25.37 -9.81
CA GLY A 49 -14.41 -25.19 -10.58
C GLY A 49 -14.27 -23.78 -11.14
N LEU A 50 -15.36 -23.16 -11.62
CA LEU A 50 -15.37 -21.77 -12.07
C LEU A 50 -15.02 -20.78 -10.95
N TRP A 51 -15.54 -20.98 -9.74
CA TRP A 51 -15.16 -20.16 -8.58
C TRP A 51 -13.69 -20.31 -8.21
N VAL A 52 -13.16 -21.53 -8.23
CA VAL A 52 -11.74 -21.78 -7.98
C VAL A 52 -10.88 -21.11 -9.05
N ALA A 53 -11.23 -21.26 -10.33
CA ALA A 53 -10.54 -20.61 -11.43
C ALA A 53 -10.58 -19.08 -11.31
N PHE A 54 -11.73 -18.51 -10.94
CA PHE A 54 -11.88 -17.08 -10.70
C PHE A 54 -10.99 -16.59 -9.57
N ILE A 55 -10.94 -17.29 -8.42
CA ILE A 55 -10.09 -16.91 -7.29
C ILE A 55 -8.60 -16.95 -7.68
N ILE A 56 -8.19 -17.98 -8.42
CA ILE A 56 -6.80 -18.10 -8.91
C ILE A 56 -6.47 -16.95 -9.87
N ALA A 57 -7.34 -16.70 -10.86
CA ALA A 57 -7.16 -15.63 -11.82
C ALA A 57 -7.12 -14.25 -11.12
N ALA A 58 -8.06 -14.00 -10.21
CA ALA A 58 -8.09 -12.80 -9.38
C ALA A 58 -6.79 -12.62 -8.61
N TYR A 59 -6.28 -13.66 -7.95
CA TYR A 59 -5.02 -13.57 -7.22
C TYR A 59 -3.82 -13.22 -8.13
N LEU A 60 -3.71 -13.88 -9.29
CA LEU A 60 -2.64 -13.64 -10.26
C LEU A 60 -2.71 -12.23 -10.86
N ILE A 61 -3.90 -11.80 -11.31
CA ILE A 61 -4.13 -10.44 -11.82
C ILE A 61 -3.84 -9.42 -10.72
N GLY A 62 -4.26 -9.70 -9.48
CA GLY A 62 -4.00 -8.87 -8.32
C GLY A 62 -2.52 -8.60 -8.09
N HIS A 63 -1.66 -9.61 -8.26
CA HIS A 63 -0.20 -9.44 -8.18
C HIS A 63 0.36 -8.53 -9.29
N VAL A 64 -0.13 -8.69 -10.52
CA VAL A 64 0.25 -7.81 -11.63
C VAL A 64 -0.17 -6.37 -11.35
N ILE A 65 -1.41 -6.15 -10.90
CA ILE A 65 -1.91 -4.83 -10.50
C ILE A 65 -1.08 -4.26 -9.34
N PHE A 66 -0.73 -5.08 -8.34
CA PHE A 66 0.08 -4.64 -7.22
C PHE A 66 1.47 -4.18 -7.65
N LEU A 67 2.09 -4.91 -8.60
CA LEU A 67 3.36 -4.54 -9.22
C LEU A 67 3.23 -3.23 -10.00
N LEU A 68 2.20 -3.09 -10.83
CA LEU A 68 1.94 -1.84 -11.56
C LEU A 68 1.72 -0.67 -10.59
N GLY A 69 1.09 -0.92 -9.45
CA GLY A 69 0.91 0.06 -8.39
C GLY A 69 2.23 0.59 -7.82
N SER A 70 3.33 -0.16 -7.87
CA SER A 70 4.64 0.33 -7.39
C SER A 70 5.16 1.53 -8.18
N PHE A 71 4.77 1.68 -9.46
CA PHE A 71 5.11 2.87 -10.24
C PHE A 71 4.46 4.16 -9.69
N LEU A 72 3.34 4.02 -8.95
CA LEU A 72 2.72 5.15 -8.26
C LEU A 72 3.51 5.63 -7.05
N ASP A 73 4.46 4.83 -6.53
CA ASP A 73 5.30 5.24 -5.41
C ASP A 73 6.22 6.41 -5.80
N GLY A 74 6.71 6.42 -7.05
CA GLY A 74 7.46 7.56 -7.58
C GLY A 74 6.61 8.83 -7.69
N ARG A 75 5.34 8.69 -8.12
CA ARG A 75 4.39 9.81 -8.18
C ARG A 75 4.00 10.33 -6.80
N PHE A 76 3.85 9.43 -5.82
CA PHE A 76 3.68 9.79 -4.43
C PHE A 76 4.83 10.67 -3.95
N GLU A 77 6.07 10.28 -4.23
CA GLU A 77 7.25 11.04 -3.81
C GLU A 77 7.33 12.42 -4.47
N SER A 78 7.06 12.51 -5.77
CA SER A 78 6.97 13.81 -6.47
C SER A 78 5.89 14.70 -5.86
N LEU A 79 4.71 14.15 -5.57
CA LEU A 79 3.61 14.91 -4.98
C LEU A 79 3.87 15.32 -3.53
N ARG A 80 4.59 14.48 -2.77
CA ARG A 80 5.04 14.79 -1.40
C ARG A 80 5.99 15.98 -1.40
N LYS A 81 7.00 15.96 -2.29
CA LYS A 81 7.95 17.08 -2.46
C LYS A 81 7.27 18.36 -2.89
N TRP A 82 6.40 18.29 -3.89
CA TRP A 82 5.63 19.46 -4.32
C TRP A 82 4.77 20.03 -3.18
N ARG A 83 4.09 19.19 -2.38
CA ARG A 83 3.33 19.67 -1.22
C ARG A 83 4.21 20.26 -0.12
N LEU A 84 5.42 19.72 0.06
CA LEU A 84 6.41 20.25 0.99
C LEU A 84 6.85 21.66 0.56
N GLU A 85 7.13 21.88 -0.72
CA GLU A 85 7.47 23.19 -1.28
C GLU A 85 6.34 24.22 -1.09
N GLN A 86 5.09 23.77 -1.13
CA GLN A 86 3.91 24.60 -0.83
C GLN A 86 3.67 24.83 0.68
N GLY A 87 4.53 24.29 1.56
CA GLY A 87 4.40 24.45 3.01
C GLY A 87 3.24 23.67 3.63
N ALA A 88 2.78 22.58 3.00
CA ALA A 88 1.71 21.77 3.55
C ALA A 88 2.14 21.12 4.88
N ILE A 89 1.47 21.48 5.99
CA ILE A 89 1.83 21.08 7.36
C ILE A 89 2.07 19.56 7.48
N SER A 90 1.18 18.74 6.92
CA SER A 90 1.30 17.27 6.99
C SER A 90 2.53 16.71 6.27
N ALA A 91 3.01 17.39 5.22
CA ALA A 91 4.25 17.02 4.54
C ALA A 91 5.48 17.50 5.32
N VAL A 92 5.43 18.73 5.87
CA VAL A 92 6.49 19.30 6.70
C VAL A 92 6.74 18.45 7.95
N ASP A 93 5.69 18.12 8.70
CA ASP A 93 5.79 17.31 9.91
C ASP A 93 6.38 15.92 9.61
N ASN A 94 5.93 15.30 8.50
CA ASN A 94 6.46 14.02 8.06
C ASN A 94 7.96 14.07 7.77
N ASP A 95 8.42 15.15 7.14
CA ASP A 95 9.82 15.31 6.74
C ASP A 95 10.72 15.59 7.95
N GLN A 96 10.27 16.41 8.91
CA GLN A 96 10.97 16.62 10.17
C GLN A 96 11.15 15.30 10.95
N LEU A 97 10.07 14.50 11.04
CA LEU A 97 10.12 13.18 11.66
C LEU A 97 11.04 12.23 10.90
N TYR A 98 11.02 12.27 9.56
CA TYR A 98 11.91 11.49 8.71
C TYR A 98 13.38 11.80 8.99
N PHE A 99 13.76 13.08 9.07
CA PHE A 99 15.13 13.48 9.39
C PHE A 99 15.55 13.10 10.81
N ALA A 100 14.67 13.28 11.80
CA ALA A 100 14.96 12.86 13.17
C ALA A 100 15.21 11.35 13.27
N VAL A 101 14.41 10.54 12.56
CA VAL A 101 14.60 9.10 12.44
C VAL A 101 15.88 8.75 11.71
N GLN A 102 16.22 9.46 10.62
CA GLN A 102 17.47 9.26 9.89
C GLN A 102 18.70 9.51 10.78
N ILE A 103 18.71 10.60 11.55
CA ILE A 103 19.79 10.94 12.48
C ILE A 103 19.93 9.84 13.54
N LEU A 104 18.80 9.41 14.13
CA LEU A 104 18.79 8.35 15.12
C LEU A 104 19.30 7.03 14.54
N LYS A 105 18.86 6.67 13.33
CA LYS A 105 19.30 5.48 12.60
C LYS A 105 20.81 5.50 12.36
N ASN A 106 21.32 6.61 11.83
CA ASN A 106 22.75 6.76 11.54
C ASN A 106 23.60 6.68 12.80
N LYS A 107 23.13 7.25 13.93
CA LYS A 107 23.81 7.15 15.22
C LYS A 107 23.93 5.70 15.73
N ILE A 108 22.98 4.83 15.39
CA ILE A 108 22.97 3.43 15.82
C ILE A 108 23.85 2.56 14.91
N PHE A 109 23.88 2.86 13.61
CA PHE A 109 24.60 2.08 12.60
C PHE A 109 25.84 2.79 12.05
N ASP A 110 26.57 3.52 12.89
CA ASP A 110 27.76 4.32 12.53
C ASP A 110 28.97 3.47 12.07
N ASP A 111 28.80 2.17 11.85
CA ASP A 111 29.86 1.21 11.54
C ASP A 111 29.75 0.70 10.09
N GLU A 112 30.84 0.82 9.32
CA GLU A 112 30.97 0.46 7.89
C GLU A 112 30.60 -1.01 7.60
N LEU A 113 30.62 -1.86 8.63
CA LEU A 113 30.30 -3.30 8.56
C LEU A 113 28.80 -3.59 8.48
N THR A 114 27.94 -2.60 8.71
CA THR A 114 26.49 -2.80 8.66
C THR A 114 26.01 -2.72 7.20
N PRO A 115 25.39 -3.78 6.63
CA PRO A 115 24.80 -3.69 5.30
C PRO A 115 23.83 -2.51 5.24
N ALA A 116 23.85 -1.79 4.09
CA ALA A 116 23.12 -0.54 3.89
C ALA A 116 21.75 -0.60 4.60
N PRO A 117 21.53 0.22 5.65
CA PRO A 117 20.40 0.01 6.53
C PRO A 117 19.12 0.16 5.72
N LEU A 118 18.16 -0.73 6.00
CA LEU A 118 16.78 -0.66 5.54
C LEU A 118 16.30 0.80 5.42
N ASN A 119 15.41 1.06 4.45
CA ASN A 119 14.66 2.31 4.37
C ASN A 119 14.18 2.70 5.78
N ASN A 120 14.23 3.99 6.15
CA ASN A 120 13.82 4.49 7.47
C ASN A 120 12.49 3.90 7.95
N PHE A 121 11.49 3.80 7.08
CA PHE A 121 10.21 3.18 7.37
C PHE A 121 10.32 1.68 7.71
N GLN A 122 11.09 0.92 6.93
CA GLN A 122 11.32 -0.51 7.19
C GLN A 122 12.13 -0.75 8.47
N TRP A 123 13.14 0.09 8.73
CA TRP A 123 13.90 0.06 9.97
C TRP A 123 13.00 0.34 11.18
N VAL A 124 12.24 1.44 11.14
CA VAL A 124 11.27 1.81 12.18
C VAL A 124 10.28 0.67 12.45
N LYS A 125 9.71 0.07 11.40
CA LYS A 125 8.81 -1.07 11.56
C LYS A 125 9.48 -2.23 12.28
N SER A 126 10.72 -2.56 11.90
CA SER A 126 11.47 -3.66 12.52
C SER A 126 11.67 -3.44 14.02
N VAL A 127 11.98 -2.20 14.42
CA VAL A 127 12.08 -1.82 15.85
C VAL A 127 10.72 -1.92 16.54
N LEU A 128 9.66 -1.36 15.94
CA LEU A 128 8.32 -1.35 16.55
C LEU A 128 7.72 -2.76 16.72
N VAL A 129 8.02 -3.70 15.80
CA VAL A 129 7.62 -5.11 15.95
C VAL A 129 8.19 -5.74 17.22
N GLN A 130 9.42 -5.38 17.59
CA GLN A 130 10.11 -5.91 18.77
C GLN A 130 9.64 -5.21 20.05
N GLU A 131 9.54 -3.89 20.02
CA GLU A 131 9.37 -3.07 21.22
C GLU A 131 7.90 -2.76 21.58
N LYS A 132 7.04 -2.51 20.58
CA LYS A 132 5.66 -2.05 20.78
C LYS A 132 4.68 -2.67 19.78
N PRO A 133 4.25 -3.94 20.00
CA PRO A 133 3.33 -4.67 19.12
C PRO A 133 2.00 -3.94 18.82
N ASN A 134 1.48 -3.18 19.79
CA ASN A 134 0.24 -2.43 19.60
C ASN A 134 0.42 -1.22 18.65
N ALA A 135 1.57 -0.55 18.71
CA ALA A 135 1.86 0.61 17.84
C ALA A 135 2.06 0.17 16.38
N ILE A 136 2.76 -0.95 16.16
CA ILE A 136 2.95 -1.48 14.81
C ILE A 136 1.64 -1.98 14.19
N ALA A 137 0.68 -2.47 14.98
CA ALA A 137 -0.62 -2.89 14.47
C ALA A 137 -1.39 -1.74 13.80
N GLU A 138 -1.32 -0.53 14.38
CA GLU A 138 -1.95 0.65 13.80
C GLU A 138 -1.26 1.10 12.50
N VAL A 139 0.08 1.09 12.49
CA VAL A 139 0.89 1.38 11.30
C VAL A 139 0.58 0.38 10.18
N ASN A 140 0.55 -0.92 10.48
CA ASN A 140 0.24 -1.97 9.49
C ASN A 140 -1.17 -1.82 8.92
N ARG A 141 -2.16 -1.41 9.73
CA ARG A 141 -3.52 -1.12 9.24
C ARG A 141 -3.52 0.03 8.23
N LEU A 142 -2.84 1.14 8.53
CA LEU A 142 -2.76 2.28 7.62
C LEU A 142 -1.98 1.94 6.33
N GLU A 143 -0.91 1.16 6.46
CA GLU A 143 -0.13 0.70 5.32
C GLU A 143 -0.95 -0.20 4.41
N ALA A 144 -1.71 -1.14 4.98
CA ALA A 144 -2.61 -1.99 4.25
C ALA A 144 -3.67 -1.20 3.46
N ASP A 145 -4.33 -0.24 4.11
CA ASP A 145 -5.27 0.65 3.44
C ASP A 145 -4.58 1.37 2.27
N SER A 146 -3.35 1.85 2.47
CA SER A 146 -2.59 2.51 1.40
C SER A 146 -2.30 1.58 0.22
N LYS A 147 -1.89 0.33 0.47
CA LYS A 147 -1.66 -0.68 -0.58
C LYS A 147 -2.94 -0.99 -1.35
N PHE A 148 -4.06 -1.13 -0.64
CA PHE A 148 -5.37 -1.38 -1.26
C PHE A 148 -5.78 -0.24 -2.20
N PHE A 149 -5.76 1.01 -1.71
CA PHE A 149 -6.12 2.18 -2.54
C PHE A 149 -5.14 2.42 -3.69
N ARG A 150 -3.87 2.05 -3.52
CA ARG A 150 -2.87 2.07 -4.59
C ARG A 150 -3.29 1.13 -5.73
N SER A 151 -3.57 -0.13 -5.42
CA SER A 151 -4.05 -1.11 -6.41
C SER A 151 -5.37 -0.66 -7.06
N LEU A 152 -6.31 -0.12 -6.26
CA LEU A 152 -7.59 0.35 -6.77
C LEU A 152 -7.46 1.53 -7.75
N SER A 153 -6.53 2.45 -7.49
CA SER A 153 -6.25 3.57 -8.40
C SER A 153 -5.69 3.11 -9.75
N VAL A 154 -4.90 2.04 -9.78
CA VAL A 154 -4.43 1.43 -11.03
C VAL A 154 -5.60 0.80 -11.79
N ILE A 155 -6.46 0.04 -11.10
CA ILE A 155 -7.60 -0.63 -11.73
C ILE A 155 -8.56 0.39 -12.31
N SER A 156 -8.94 1.42 -11.55
CA SER A 156 -9.84 2.45 -12.03
C SER A 156 -9.25 3.20 -13.22
N PHE A 157 -7.93 3.45 -13.22
CA PHE A 157 -7.23 4.05 -14.36
C PHE A 157 -7.30 3.15 -15.60
N LEU A 158 -6.97 1.87 -15.48
CA LEU A 158 -7.07 0.91 -16.58
C LEU A 158 -8.51 0.77 -17.11
N SER A 159 -9.50 0.87 -16.21
CA SER A 159 -10.92 0.78 -16.57
C SER A 159 -11.38 1.90 -17.49
N ILE A 160 -10.76 3.09 -17.41
CA ILE A 160 -11.03 4.20 -18.33
C ILE A 160 -10.73 3.76 -19.77
N PHE A 161 -9.64 3.03 -19.98
CA PHE A 161 -9.24 2.55 -21.30
C PHE A 161 -10.09 1.37 -21.78
N LEU A 162 -10.42 0.45 -20.88
CA LEU A 162 -11.15 -0.77 -21.23
C LEU A 162 -12.64 -0.51 -21.51
N ILE A 163 -13.28 0.30 -20.68
CA ILE A 163 -14.74 0.50 -20.69
C ILE A 163 -15.10 1.95 -21.03
N GLY A 164 -14.37 2.91 -20.45
CA GLY A 164 -14.70 4.33 -20.52
C GLY A 164 -14.79 4.88 -21.94
N PHE A 165 -13.85 4.52 -22.82
CA PHE A 165 -13.85 5.00 -24.21
C PHE A 165 -14.81 4.25 -25.15
N ASN A 166 -15.29 3.06 -24.76
CA ASN A 166 -16.09 2.19 -25.64
C ASN A 166 -17.59 2.25 -25.35
N THR A 167 -18.02 2.87 -24.24
CA THR A 167 -19.40 2.78 -23.77
C THR A 167 -20.10 4.14 -23.72
N ASN A 168 -19.69 5.03 -22.81
CA ASN A 168 -20.36 6.30 -22.57
C ASN A 168 -19.39 7.29 -21.90
N ASP A 169 -19.33 8.51 -22.42
CA ASP A 169 -18.50 9.60 -21.88
C ASP A 169 -18.72 9.83 -20.38
N LEU A 170 -19.95 9.67 -19.89
CA LEU A 170 -20.28 9.80 -18.47
C LEU A 170 -19.58 8.75 -17.59
N ILE A 171 -19.51 7.50 -18.07
CA ILE A 171 -18.82 6.41 -17.35
C ILE A 171 -17.32 6.71 -17.30
N GLY A 172 -16.74 7.19 -18.40
CA GLY A 172 -15.35 7.64 -18.44
C GLY A 172 -15.06 8.74 -17.42
N ILE A 173 -15.90 9.77 -17.34
CA ILE A 173 -15.77 10.87 -16.36
C ILE A 173 -15.84 10.32 -14.92
N ILE A 174 -16.81 9.45 -14.63
CA ILE A 174 -16.95 8.83 -13.30
C ILE A 174 -15.68 8.05 -12.94
N LEU A 175 -15.13 7.25 -13.86
CA LEU A 175 -13.91 6.47 -13.63
C LEU A 175 -12.68 7.36 -13.43
N ILE A 176 -12.58 8.51 -14.11
CA ILE A 176 -11.53 9.51 -13.88
C ILE A 176 -11.64 10.06 -12.46
N VAL A 177 -12.84 10.47 -12.03
CA VAL A 177 -13.07 10.99 -10.68
C VAL A 177 -12.73 9.94 -9.62
N ILE A 178 -13.17 8.69 -9.80
CA ILE A 178 -12.85 7.57 -8.90
C ILE A 178 -11.33 7.36 -8.84
N THR A 179 -10.63 7.41 -9.97
CA THR A 179 -9.17 7.26 -10.03
C THR A 179 -8.46 8.33 -9.20
N ILE A 180 -8.86 9.60 -9.37
CA ILE A 180 -8.31 10.72 -8.60
C ILE A 180 -8.59 10.52 -7.11
N MET A 181 -9.83 10.17 -6.72
CA MET A 181 -10.22 9.94 -5.33
C MET A 181 -9.43 8.79 -4.69
N CYS A 182 -9.25 7.67 -5.41
CA CYS A 182 -8.46 6.53 -4.94
C CYS A 182 -7.00 6.92 -4.74
N PHE A 183 -6.42 7.66 -5.68
CA PHE A 183 -5.03 8.11 -5.58
C PHE A 183 -4.81 9.11 -4.44
N LEU A 184 -5.71 10.08 -4.25
CA LEU A 184 -5.65 11.00 -3.11
C LEU A 184 -5.74 10.26 -1.77
N ARG A 185 -6.62 9.27 -1.70
CA ARG A 185 -6.77 8.43 -0.51
C ARG A 185 -5.53 7.57 -0.25
N TYR A 186 -4.96 6.98 -1.29
CA TYR A 186 -3.67 6.28 -1.23
C TYR A 186 -2.60 7.19 -0.61
N TYR A 187 -2.43 8.39 -1.16
CA TYR A 187 -1.44 9.36 -0.69
C TYR A 187 -1.63 9.70 0.80
N GLU A 188 -2.85 10.04 1.20
CA GLU A 188 -3.17 10.42 2.58
C GLU A 188 -2.82 9.28 3.55
N ARG A 189 -3.20 8.05 3.21
CA ARG A 189 -2.96 6.86 4.03
C ARG A 189 -1.47 6.53 4.12
N ARG A 190 -0.74 6.64 3.00
CA ARG A 190 0.70 6.43 2.96
C ARG A 190 1.46 7.45 3.82
N LEU A 191 1.10 8.73 3.73
CA LEU A 191 1.70 9.79 4.53
C LEU A 191 1.43 9.57 6.02
N LYS A 192 0.17 9.31 6.40
CA LYS A 192 -0.20 9.03 7.80
C LYS A 192 0.52 7.81 8.36
N SER A 193 0.64 6.74 7.58
CA SER A 193 1.38 5.53 7.97
C SER A 193 2.84 5.85 8.30
N ASN A 194 3.52 6.62 7.45
CA ASN A 194 4.91 7.01 7.68
C ASN A 194 5.05 7.90 8.92
N THR A 195 4.22 8.95 9.01
CA THR A 195 4.23 9.89 10.15
C THR A 195 4.02 9.16 11.46
N LEU A 196 3.03 8.28 11.54
CA LEU A 196 2.70 7.56 12.77
C LEU A 196 3.82 6.60 13.18
N ALA A 197 4.42 5.89 12.21
CA ALA A 197 5.55 5.00 12.48
C ALA A 197 6.73 5.78 13.08
N TYR A 198 7.10 6.90 12.46
CA TYR A 198 8.21 7.74 12.93
C TYR A 198 7.92 8.35 14.30
N LEU A 199 6.69 8.83 14.51
CA LEU A 199 6.25 9.38 15.79
C LEU A 199 6.36 8.34 16.91
N HIS A 200 5.85 7.12 16.71
CA HIS A 200 5.93 6.06 17.71
C HIS A 200 7.37 5.72 18.09
N LEU A 201 8.27 5.63 17.11
CA LEU A 201 9.69 5.37 17.38
C LEU A 201 10.31 6.49 18.21
N LEU A 202 10.14 7.74 17.79
CA LEU A 202 10.75 8.89 18.47
C LEU A 202 10.18 9.08 19.88
N THR A 203 8.87 8.88 20.07
CA THR A 203 8.25 8.91 21.40
C THR A 203 8.82 7.82 22.28
N PHE A 204 8.98 6.59 21.77
CA PHE A 204 9.59 5.49 22.52
C PHE A 204 11.01 5.80 22.97
N TYR A 205 11.87 6.27 22.07
CA TYR A 205 13.26 6.62 22.40
C TYR A 205 13.36 7.80 23.38
N ARG A 206 12.51 8.83 23.23
CA ARG A 206 12.47 9.96 24.16
C ARG A 206 12.01 9.53 25.55
N LEU A 207 10.98 8.70 25.66
CA LEU A 207 10.49 8.20 26.94
C LEU A 207 11.55 7.35 27.65
N ASN A 208 12.22 6.43 26.93
CA ASN A 208 13.29 5.62 27.51
C ASN A 208 14.49 6.47 27.95
N GLY A 209 14.83 7.51 27.17
CA GLY A 209 15.86 8.47 27.54
C GLY A 209 15.51 9.27 28.80
N LEU A 210 14.25 9.65 28.98
CA LEU A 210 13.76 10.35 30.18
C LEU A 210 13.79 9.48 31.43
N THR A 211 13.41 8.19 31.32
CA THR A 211 13.50 7.25 32.46
C THR A 211 14.94 6.99 32.90
N ASN A 212 15.90 7.00 31.98
CA ASN A 212 17.33 6.80 32.31
C ASN A 212 17.99 8.06 32.90
N LEU A 213 17.36 9.23 32.84
CA LEU A 213 17.84 10.47 33.47
C LEU A 213 17.30 10.67 34.89
N GLN A 214 16.36 9.82 35.33
CA GLN A 214 15.74 9.88 36.67
C GLN A 214 16.28 8.83 37.65
N MET A 215 17.25 8.01 37.22
CA MET A 215 18.05 7.12 38.07
C MET A 215 19.49 7.65 38.16
#